data_AF-A0A369VW46-F1
#
_entry.id   AF-A0A369VW46-F1
#
_cell.length_a   1.000
_cell.length_b   1.000
_cell.length_c   1.000
_cell.angle_alpha   90.00
_cell.angle_beta   90.00
_cell.angle_gamma   90.00
#
_symmetry.space_group_name_H-M   'P 1'
#
loop_
_entity.id
_entity.type
_entity.pdbx_description
1 polymer ?
#
loop_
_entity_poly.entity_id
_entity_poly.type
_entity_poly.pdbx_seq_one_letter_code
_entity_poly.pdbx_strand_id
1 'polypeptide(L)'
;MPKKKPNAVSLPAIVKPPAGARLPLREDGGLVKVDAVYRIADVHPTADGPWSGEANKIAWTDPASGYACIIRRSPLYQHLCGYVAVPPGHPLFGREYGTMLGIMIGVHGGIDYSHVCERDAPEDRSICHVAVDLGSRREVRRTVADDRDGHDDDDAWWFGFSCDQRDDLVPLDTRHPGSDKTPAFGVDDPTYKTEAFVYGECVRLAAQLKAIGEDRDPRAADPGPTLIPASNLEYRR
;
A
#
# COMPACT_ATOMS: atom_id res chain seq x y z
N MET A 1 -25.64 -39.21 -2.29
CA MET A 1 -24.49 -38.99 -3.19
C MET A 1 -23.81 -37.69 -2.78
N PRO A 2 -22.54 -37.70 -2.35
CA PRO A 2 -21.85 -36.46 -1.99
C PRO A 2 -21.48 -35.71 -3.28
N LYS A 3 -21.95 -34.47 -3.42
CA LYS A 3 -21.63 -33.60 -4.55
C LYS A 3 -20.15 -33.19 -4.45
N LYS A 4 -19.37 -33.55 -5.46
CA LYS A 4 -17.97 -33.13 -5.62
C LYS A 4 -17.93 -31.60 -5.67
N LYS A 5 -17.23 -30.96 -4.72
CA LYS A 5 -16.97 -29.50 -4.77
C LYS A 5 -16.18 -29.19 -6.04
N PRO A 6 -16.48 -28.09 -6.76
CA PRO A 6 -15.69 -27.71 -7.92
C PRO A 6 -14.27 -27.41 -7.44
N ASN A 7 -13.28 -28.00 -8.11
CA ASN A 7 -11.88 -27.68 -7.90
C ASN A 7 -11.70 -26.18 -8.18
N ALA A 8 -11.39 -25.41 -7.15
CA ALA A 8 -10.88 -24.06 -7.32
C ALA A 8 -9.57 -24.20 -8.11
N VAL A 9 -9.62 -23.81 -9.38
CA VAL A 9 -8.42 -23.73 -10.21
C VAL A 9 -7.61 -22.59 -9.62
N SER A 10 -6.57 -22.94 -8.86
CA SER A 10 -5.54 -21.99 -8.44
C SER A 10 -4.93 -21.40 -9.70
N LEU A 11 -5.23 -20.13 -9.96
CA LEU A 11 -4.57 -19.37 -11.01
C LEU A 11 -3.08 -19.29 -10.65
N PRO A 12 -2.15 -19.51 -11.60
CA PRO A 12 -0.73 -19.48 -11.30
C PRO A 12 -0.35 -18.12 -10.69
N ALA A 13 0.60 -18.14 -9.75
CA ALA A 13 1.26 -16.93 -9.28
C ALA A 13 1.84 -16.21 -10.49
N ILE A 14 1.23 -15.08 -10.88
CA ILE A 14 1.89 -14.20 -11.85
C ILE A 14 3.13 -13.68 -11.13
N VAL A 15 4.31 -14.02 -11.64
CA VAL A 15 5.60 -13.55 -11.16
C VAL A 15 6.11 -12.62 -12.25
N LYS A 16 6.03 -11.31 -12.00
CA LYS A 16 6.22 -10.21 -12.97
C LYS A 16 5.27 -10.30 -14.18
N PRO A 17 4.20 -9.49 -14.21
CA PRO A 17 3.35 -9.44 -15.38
C PRO A 17 4.16 -8.94 -16.58
N PRO A 18 3.77 -9.27 -17.82
CA PRO A 18 4.45 -8.78 -19.01
C PRO A 18 4.56 -7.24 -18.95
N ALA A 19 5.68 -6.71 -19.45
CA ALA A 19 5.95 -5.28 -19.44
C ALA A 19 4.73 -4.49 -19.96
N GLY A 20 4.24 -3.55 -19.16
CA GLY A 20 3.09 -2.71 -19.52
C GLY A 20 1.72 -3.30 -19.17
N ALA A 21 1.64 -4.29 -18.29
CA ALA A 21 0.38 -4.76 -17.72
C ALA A 21 -0.43 -3.62 -17.09
N ARG A 22 -1.75 -3.75 -17.18
CA ARG A 22 -2.70 -2.75 -16.70
C ARG A 22 -3.77 -3.39 -15.84
N LEU A 23 -4.06 -2.78 -14.69
CA LEU A 23 -5.09 -3.22 -13.76
C LEU A 23 -6.15 -2.12 -13.55
N PRO A 24 -7.43 -2.45 -13.35
CA PRO A 24 -8.49 -1.49 -13.08
C PRO A 24 -8.45 -1.05 -11.60
N LEU A 25 -7.46 -0.22 -11.25
CA LEU A 25 -7.20 0.20 -9.88
C LEU A 25 -7.83 1.55 -9.52
N ARG A 26 -8.40 2.28 -10.47
CA ARG A 26 -9.12 3.52 -10.17
C ARG A 26 -10.56 3.19 -9.78
N GLU A 27 -11.17 3.99 -8.91
CA GLU A 27 -12.57 3.77 -8.45
C GLU A 27 -13.58 3.76 -9.60
N ASP A 28 -13.30 4.50 -10.67
CA ASP A 28 -14.09 4.51 -11.92
C ASP A 28 -13.79 3.30 -12.85
N GLY A 29 -12.96 2.36 -12.40
CA GLY A 29 -12.47 1.21 -13.18
C GLY A 29 -11.34 1.55 -14.15
N GLY A 30 -10.79 2.77 -14.10
CA GLY A 30 -9.72 3.20 -14.96
C GLY A 30 -8.43 2.37 -14.81
N LEU A 31 -7.78 2.12 -15.94
CA LEU A 31 -6.61 1.26 -16.04
C LEU A 31 -5.32 1.97 -15.63
N VAL A 32 -4.56 1.34 -14.73
CA VAL A 32 -3.26 1.80 -14.22
C VAL A 32 -2.17 0.87 -14.73
N LYS A 33 -1.09 1.43 -15.28
CA LYS A 33 0.10 0.65 -15.64
C LYS A 33 0.80 0.21 -14.35
N VAL A 34 1.06 -1.09 -14.24
CA VAL A 34 1.74 -1.69 -13.07
C VAL A 34 3.08 -2.28 -13.49
N ASP A 35 4.04 -2.23 -12.57
CA ASP A 35 5.39 -2.74 -12.75
C ASP A 35 5.50 -4.19 -12.25
N ALA A 36 4.75 -4.54 -11.21
CA ALA A 36 4.63 -5.93 -10.76
C ALA A 36 3.26 -6.25 -10.14
N VAL A 37 2.87 -7.52 -10.23
CA VAL A 37 1.64 -8.09 -9.65
C VAL A 37 1.95 -9.51 -9.21
N TYR A 38 1.64 -9.86 -7.98
CA TYR A 38 1.89 -11.18 -7.40
C TYR A 38 0.64 -11.73 -6.72
N ARG A 39 0.40 -13.03 -6.89
CA ARG A 39 -0.54 -13.83 -6.08
C ARG A 39 0.24 -14.88 -5.31
N ILE A 40 0.00 -14.97 -4.01
CA ILE A 40 0.83 -15.72 -3.08
C ILE A 40 -0.10 -16.61 -2.24
N ALA A 41 -0.08 -17.90 -2.50
CA ALA A 41 -1.11 -18.83 -2.01
C ALA A 41 -1.19 -18.96 -0.48
N ASP A 42 -0.07 -18.81 0.22
CA ASP A 42 0.02 -18.90 1.70
C ASP A 42 -0.46 -17.63 2.41
N VAL A 43 -0.49 -16.49 1.71
CA VAL A 43 -0.96 -15.20 2.23
C VAL A 43 -2.38 -14.87 1.75
N HIS A 44 -2.79 -15.40 0.61
CA HIS A 44 -4.10 -15.11 0.03
C HIS A 44 -5.24 -15.71 0.88
N PRO A 45 -6.33 -14.97 1.13
CA PRO A 45 -7.45 -15.50 1.88
C PRO A 45 -8.07 -16.73 1.23
N THR A 46 -8.32 -17.76 2.03
CA THR A 46 -8.96 -18.99 1.57
C THR A 46 -10.49 -18.93 1.65
N ALA A 47 -11.03 -18.05 2.50
CA ALA A 47 -12.45 -17.79 2.60
C ALA A 47 -12.93 -16.92 1.42
N ASP A 48 -14.13 -17.20 0.92
CA ASP A 48 -14.77 -16.39 -0.12
C ASP A 48 -15.06 -14.97 0.40
N GLY A 49 -14.82 -13.97 -0.44
CA GLY A 49 -15.12 -12.57 -0.12
C GLY A 49 -14.74 -11.63 -1.27
N PRO A 50 -14.89 -10.30 -1.07
CA PRO A 50 -14.53 -9.30 -2.07
C PRO A 50 -13.07 -9.42 -2.59
N TRP A 51 -12.18 -9.96 -1.76
CA TRP A 51 -10.75 -10.16 -2.02
C TRP A 51 -10.42 -11.35 -2.93
N SER A 52 -11.36 -12.25 -3.25
CA SER A 52 -11.05 -13.49 -4.00
C SER A 52 -10.43 -13.22 -5.39
N GLY A 53 -10.75 -12.08 -5.98
CA GLY A 53 -10.23 -11.64 -7.28
C GLY A 53 -8.91 -10.87 -7.21
N GLU A 54 -8.42 -10.53 -6.02
CA GLU A 54 -7.32 -9.57 -5.84
C GLU A 54 -5.93 -10.25 -5.88
N ALA A 55 -4.91 -9.44 -6.12
CA ALA A 55 -3.52 -9.77 -5.90
C ALA A 55 -3.16 -9.71 -4.40
N ASN A 56 -1.94 -10.15 -4.11
CA ASN A 56 -1.30 -10.02 -2.80
C ASN A 56 -0.22 -8.94 -2.79
N LYS A 57 0.36 -8.61 -3.94
CA LYS A 57 1.24 -7.46 -4.09
C LYS A 57 1.03 -6.85 -5.47
N ILE A 58 0.94 -5.53 -5.52
CA ILE A 58 0.96 -4.73 -6.75
C ILE A 58 1.97 -3.62 -6.54
N ALA A 59 2.83 -3.37 -7.51
CA ALA A 59 3.79 -2.27 -7.47
C ALA A 59 3.69 -1.45 -8.76
N TRP A 60 3.80 -0.13 -8.63
CA TRP A 60 3.79 0.81 -9.74
C TRP A 60 4.56 2.08 -9.37
N THR A 61 4.93 2.87 -10.36
CA THR A 61 5.36 4.26 -10.14
C THR A 61 4.16 5.19 -10.37
N ASP A 62 3.81 5.99 -9.37
CA ASP A 62 2.76 7.01 -9.50
C ASP A 62 3.22 8.08 -10.50
N PRO A 63 2.50 8.28 -11.62
CA PRO A 63 2.96 9.17 -12.69
C PRO A 63 2.95 10.65 -12.31
N ALA A 64 2.15 11.06 -11.31
CA ALA A 64 2.04 12.46 -10.92
C ALA A 64 3.20 12.90 -10.00
N SER A 65 3.52 12.09 -8.99
CA SER A 65 4.62 12.36 -8.05
C SER A 65 5.97 11.85 -8.53
N GLY A 66 5.98 10.79 -9.36
CA GLY A 66 7.17 10.02 -9.72
C GLY A 66 7.60 9.02 -8.63
N TYR A 67 6.81 8.84 -7.58
CA TYR A 67 7.16 7.97 -6.45
C TYR A 67 6.73 6.53 -6.68
N ALA A 68 7.54 5.59 -6.18
CA ALA A 68 7.21 4.18 -6.19
C ALA A 68 6.12 3.89 -5.15
N CYS A 69 5.12 3.10 -5.53
CA CYS A 69 3.99 2.74 -4.71
C CYS A 69 3.79 1.22 -4.70
N ILE A 70 3.30 0.70 -3.58
CA ILE A 70 3.01 -0.72 -3.38
C ILE A 70 1.67 -0.88 -2.68
N ILE A 71 0.82 -1.77 -3.19
CA ILE A 71 -0.22 -2.44 -2.43
C ILE A 71 0.35 -3.78 -2.01
N ARG A 72 0.26 -4.15 -0.72
CA ARG A 72 0.68 -5.47 -0.25
C ARG A 72 -0.32 -6.02 0.77
N ARG A 73 -0.60 -7.31 0.68
CA ARG A 73 -1.41 -8.03 1.65
C ARG A 73 -0.58 -8.40 2.87
N SER A 74 -1.10 -8.07 4.05
CA SER A 74 -0.50 -8.44 5.33
C SER A 74 -0.54 -9.97 5.53
N PRO A 75 0.57 -10.64 5.88
CA PRO A 75 0.55 -12.07 6.17
C PRO A 75 -0.19 -12.42 7.47
N LEU A 76 -0.40 -11.45 8.37
CA LEU A 76 -0.98 -11.69 9.69
C LEU A 76 -2.51 -11.74 9.66
N TYR A 77 -3.15 -10.70 9.11
CA TYR A 77 -4.63 -10.58 9.07
C TYR A 77 -5.19 -10.48 7.65
N GLN A 78 -4.35 -10.61 6.63
CA GLN A 78 -4.73 -10.69 5.22
C GLN A 78 -5.45 -9.45 4.65
N HIS A 79 -5.50 -8.34 5.37
CA HIS A 79 -5.90 -7.04 4.82
C HIS A 79 -4.85 -6.48 3.87
N LEU A 80 -5.22 -5.49 3.06
CA LEU A 80 -4.30 -4.76 2.21
C LEU A 80 -3.67 -3.59 2.97
N CYS A 81 -2.41 -3.31 2.66
CA CYS A 81 -1.64 -2.16 3.12
C CYS A 81 -1.14 -1.40 1.89
N GLY A 82 -1.00 -0.07 2.02
CA GLY A 82 -0.42 0.78 1.00
C GLY A 82 0.92 1.34 1.43
N TYR A 83 1.86 1.49 0.49
CA TYR A 83 3.19 2.04 0.73
C TYR A 83 3.62 2.98 -0.37
N VAL A 84 4.36 4.03 -0.02
CA VAL A 84 4.93 5.03 -0.94
C VAL A 84 6.37 5.34 -0.54
N ALA A 85 7.28 5.32 -1.51
CA ALA A 85 8.70 5.57 -1.31
C ALA A 85 9.08 7.02 -1.61
N VAL A 86 9.94 7.60 -0.78
CA VAL A 86 10.60 8.87 -1.05
C VAL A 86 12.11 8.67 -1.26
N PRO A 87 12.76 9.47 -2.13
CA PRO A 87 14.19 9.37 -2.39
C PRO A 87 15.04 9.99 -1.26
N PRO A 88 16.36 9.75 -1.22
CA PRO A 88 17.27 10.23 -0.17
C PRO A 88 17.28 11.75 0.00
N GLY A 89 17.02 12.50 -1.08
CA GLY A 89 16.91 13.96 -1.05
C GLY A 89 15.62 14.51 -0.44
N HIS A 90 14.66 13.65 -0.05
CA HIS A 90 13.38 14.10 0.48
C HIS A 90 13.49 14.55 1.95
N PRO A 91 12.82 15.64 2.39
CA PRO A 91 12.90 16.12 3.78
C PRO A 91 12.47 15.11 4.86
N LEU A 92 11.63 14.15 4.47
CA LEU A 92 11.16 13.07 5.35
C LEU A 92 11.96 11.76 5.22
N PHE A 93 12.99 11.73 4.38
CA PHE A 93 13.83 10.54 4.28
C PHE A 93 14.43 10.18 5.66
N GLY A 94 14.36 8.91 6.04
CA GLY A 94 14.87 8.42 7.33
C GLY A 94 13.99 8.77 8.54
N ARG A 95 12.82 9.40 8.35
CA ARG A 95 11.92 9.74 9.46
C ARG A 95 11.05 8.54 9.83
N GLU A 96 11.05 8.18 11.10
CA GLU A 96 10.14 7.18 11.63
C GLU A 96 8.70 7.70 11.67
N TYR A 97 7.73 6.83 11.45
CA TYR A 97 6.34 7.23 11.29
C TYR A 97 5.77 7.89 12.54
N GLY A 98 6.18 7.41 13.72
CA GLY A 98 5.81 8.02 15.01
C GLY A 98 6.29 9.46 15.18
N THR A 99 7.29 9.91 14.40
CA THR A 99 7.80 11.28 14.42
C THR A 99 7.02 12.22 13.50
N MET A 100 6.09 11.70 12.71
CA MET A 100 5.29 12.51 11.77
C MET A 100 4.06 13.15 12.41
N LEU A 101 3.90 13.03 13.73
CA LEU A 101 2.87 13.75 14.47
C LEU A 101 3.00 15.26 14.25
N GLY A 102 1.95 15.87 13.69
CA GLY A 102 1.92 17.31 13.34
C GLY A 102 2.32 17.62 11.89
N ILE A 103 2.84 16.65 11.15
CA ILE A 103 2.93 16.71 9.69
C ILE A 103 1.52 16.36 9.21
N MET A 104 0.85 17.32 8.56
CA MET A 104 -0.57 17.25 8.22
C MET A 104 -0.86 16.30 7.04
N ILE A 105 -0.30 15.08 7.08
CA ILE A 105 -0.57 14.02 6.13
C ILE A 105 -1.81 13.24 6.59
N GLY A 106 -2.81 13.14 5.74
CA GLY A 106 -4.02 12.36 5.97
C GLY A 106 -4.15 11.23 4.97
N VAL A 107 -4.18 10.00 5.47
CA VAL A 107 -4.53 8.77 4.75
C VAL A 107 -5.39 7.90 5.67
N HIS A 108 -5.99 6.83 5.14
CA HIS A 108 -6.78 5.85 5.87
C HIS A 108 -6.03 5.32 7.10
N GLY A 109 -6.57 5.57 8.30
CA GLY A 109 -5.94 5.18 9.56
C GLY A 109 -4.70 5.99 9.96
N GLY A 110 -4.19 6.86 9.08
CA GLY A 110 -2.90 7.52 9.23
C GLY A 110 -1.71 6.63 8.82
N ILE A 111 -0.50 7.21 8.86
CA ILE A 111 0.72 6.46 8.55
C ILE A 111 1.13 5.65 9.79
N ASP A 112 1.29 4.34 9.60
CA ASP A 112 1.65 3.37 10.64
C ASP A 112 2.95 2.61 10.34
N TYR A 113 3.57 2.89 9.19
CA TYR A 113 4.79 2.25 8.74
C TYR A 113 5.79 3.28 8.21
N SER A 114 7.05 3.10 8.57
CA SER A 114 8.18 3.76 7.93
C SER A 114 9.44 2.90 8.00
N HIS A 115 10.11 2.65 6.89
CA HIS A 115 11.35 1.87 6.91
C HIS A 115 12.19 2.03 5.64
N VAL A 116 13.45 1.61 5.67
CA VAL A 116 14.26 1.40 4.47
C VAL A 116 13.70 0.28 3.59
N CYS A 117 14.05 0.27 2.29
CA CYS A 117 13.76 -0.84 1.37
C CYS A 117 14.19 -2.20 1.97
N GLU A 118 13.31 -3.20 1.85
CA GLU A 118 13.55 -4.58 2.26
C GLU A 118 14.29 -5.37 1.15
N ARG A 119 15.54 -4.98 0.86
CA ARG A 119 16.32 -5.46 -0.31
C ARG A 119 16.58 -6.97 -0.30
N ASP A 120 16.70 -7.57 0.89
CA ASP A 120 16.98 -9.00 1.07
C ASP A 120 15.71 -9.87 1.16
N ALA A 121 14.53 -9.25 1.19
CA ALA A 121 13.27 -9.97 1.22
C ALA A 121 12.82 -10.41 -0.19
N PRO A 122 12.10 -11.54 -0.33
CA PRO A 122 11.55 -11.98 -1.61
C PRO A 122 10.69 -10.90 -2.30
N GLU A 123 10.86 -10.71 -3.62
CA GLU A 123 10.18 -9.63 -4.37
C GLU A 123 8.65 -9.71 -4.29
N ASP A 124 8.07 -10.89 -4.12
CA ASP A 124 6.62 -11.05 -3.96
C ASP A 124 6.11 -10.50 -2.62
N ARG A 125 6.97 -10.33 -1.61
CA ARG A 125 6.60 -9.90 -0.25
C ARG A 125 7.31 -8.65 0.25
N SER A 126 8.40 -8.23 -0.40
CA SER A 126 9.20 -7.10 0.07
C SER A 126 8.50 -5.76 -0.09
N ILE A 127 8.77 -4.81 0.81
CA ILE A 127 8.55 -3.39 0.56
C ILE A 127 9.83 -2.84 -0.06
N CYS A 128 9.93 -2.96 -1.38
CA CYS A 128 11.02 -2.41 -2.16
C CYS A 128 10.59 -2.15 -3.61
N HIS A 129 11.35 -1.31 -4.30
CA HIS A 129 11.13 -0.98 -5.70
C HIS A 129 11.26 -2.23 -6.57
N VAL A 130 10.35 -2.37 -7.55
CA VAL A 130 10.51 -3.39 -8.59
C VAL A 130 11.74 -2.99 -9.39
N ALA A 131 12.71 -3.89 -9.51
CA ALA A 131 13.88 -3.64 -10.35
C ALA A 131 13.38 -3.43 -11.80
N VAL A 132 13.28 -2.18 -12.24
CA VAL A 132 13.19 -1.86 -13.66
C VAL A 132 14.52 -2.29 -14.25
N ASP A 133 14.46 -3.14 -15.27
CA ASP A 133 15.61 -3.72 -15.95
C ASP A 133 16.33 -2.63 -16.75
N LEU A 134 16.90 -1.65 -16.06
CA LEU A 134 17.94 -0.78 -16.58
C LEU A 134 19.19 -1.64 -16.60
N GLY A 135 19.35 -2.38 -17.70
CA GLY A 135 20.44 -3.32 -17.89
C GLY A 135 21.77 -2.77 -17.37
N SER A 136 22.47 -3.60 -16.60
CA SER A 136 23.85 -3.36 -16.17
C SER A 136 24.07 -2.15 -15.24
N ARG A 137 23.72 -2.28 -13.96
CA ARG A 137 24.47 -1.62 -12.86
C ARG A 137 25.15 -2.60 -11.91
N ARG A 138 24.95 -3.92 -12.08
CA ARG A 138 25.66 -4.93 -11.29
C ARG A 138 27.16 -5.07 -11.59
N GLU A 139 27.66 -4.48 -12.69
CA GLU A 139 29.09 -4.56 -13.06
C GLU A 139 29.89 -3.27 -12.86
N VAL A 140 29.28 -2.14 -12.50
CA VAL A 140 30.00 -0.86 -12.36
C VAL A 140 29.71 -0.19 -11.01
N ARG A 141 30.30 -0.75 -9.95
CA ARG A 141 30.88 -0.07 -8.77
C ARG A 141 31.03 -1.05 -7.61
N ARG A 142 32.06 -1.88 -7.69
CA ARG A 142 32.85 -2.25 -6.49
C ARG A 142 34.25 -1.68 -6.66
N THR A 143 34.33 -0.35 -6.75
CA THR A 143 35.58 0.36 -6.48
C THR A 143 35.51 0.81 -5.03
N VAL A 144 36.26 0.10 -4.19
CA VAL A 144 36.58 0.40 -2.79
C VAL A 144 37.23 1.78 -2.68
N ALA A 145 36.44 2.85 -2.77
CA ALA A 145 36.86 4.23 -2.51
C ALA A 145 35.67 5.22 -2.55
N ASP A 146 34.61 5.01 -1.76
CA ASP A 146 33.76 6.11 -1.28
C ASP A 146 32.87 5.70 -0.08
N ASP A 147 33.44 4.94 0.86
CA ASP A 147 32.79 4.58 2.13
C ASP A 147 32.77 5.79 3.08
N ARG A 148 32.03 6.85 2.75
CA ARG A 148 31.75 7.91 3.72
C ARG A 148 30.28 8.23 3.97
N ASP A 149 29.36 7.87 3.09
CA ASP A 149 27.92 8.01 3.37
C ASP A 149 27.18 6.93 2.58
N GLY A 150 27.20 5.69 3.07
CA GLY A 150 26.75 4.47 2.40
C GLY A 150 25.27 4.47 2.01
N HIS A 151 24.95 5.21 0.97
CA HIS A 151 23.64 5.33 0.37
C HIS A 151 23.76 5.12 -1.13
N ASP A 152 23.25 3.99 -1.62
CA ASP A 152 23.21 3.73 -3.06
C ASP A 152 22.13 4.62 -3.71
N ASP A 153 22.30 4.96 -4.99
CA ASP A 153 21.31 5.73 -5.78
C ASP A 153 19.90 5.08 -5.82
N ASP A 154 19.77 3.83 -5.37
CA ASP A 154 18.55 3.02 -5.27
C ASP A 154 17.92 3.03 -3.86
N ASP A 155 18.46 3.78 -2.90
CA ASP A 155 17.91 3.79 -1.56
C ASP A 155 16.62 4.59 -1.47
N ALA A 156 15.60 3.99 -0.88
CA ALA A 156 14.28 4.58 -0.73
C ALA A 156 13.78 4.40 0.71
N TRP A 157 13.13 5.43 1.23
CA TRP A 157 12.45 5.39 2.51
C TRP A 157 10.95 5.26 2.28
N TRP A 158 10.36 4.18 2.77
CA TRP A 158 8.97 3.84 2.53
C TRP A 158 8.11 4.30 3.68
N PHE A 159 6.97 4.91 3.38
CA PHE A 159 5.88 5.20 4.32
C PHE A 159 4.67 4.35 3.97
N GLY A 160 3.89 3.91 4.96
CA GLY A 160 2.71 3.08 4.69
C GLY A 160 1.58 3.18 5.71
N PHE A 161 0.45 2.61 5.33
CA PHE A 161 -0.79 2.56 6.11
C PHE A 161 -1.46 1.18 5.96
N SER A 162 -2.21 0.77 6.98
CA SER A 162 -2.89 -0.53 7.01
C SER A 162 -4.42 -0.40 6.96
N CYS A 163 -5.07 -1.27 6.17
CA CYS A 163 -6.53 -1.38 6.13
C CYS A 163 -7.06 -2.44 7.13
N ASP A 164 -6.70 -2.29 8.40
CA ASP A 164 -7.25 -3.04 9.52
C ASP A 164 -7.77 -2.14 10.65
N GLN A 165 -8.30 -0.98 10.27
CA GLN A 165 -8.93 -0.02 11.16
C GLN A 165 -10.21 -0.60 11.77
N ARG A 166 -10.74 0.09 12.78
CA ARG A 166 -11.87 -0.41 13.59
C ARG A 166 -13.14 -0.69 12.76
N ASP A 167 -13.32 0.03 11.66
CA ASP A 167 -14.44 -0.04 10.72
C ASP A 167 -14.09 -0.83 9.44
N ASP A 168 -12.91 -1.45 9.38
CA ASP A 168 -12.50 -2.25 8.23
C ASP A 168 -12.95 -3.71 8.38
N LEU A 169 -13.55 -4.22 7.30
CA LEU A 169 -13.73 -5.65 7.14
C LEU A 169 -12.37 -6.27 6.75
N VAL A 170 -11.84 -7.18 7.57
CA VAL A 170 -10.58 -7.89 7.29
C VAL A 170 -10.83 -9.37 6.97
N PRO A 171 -10.10 -10.00 6.03
CA PRO A 171 -10.39 -11.39 5.62
C PRO A 171 -10.19 -12.42 6.73
N LEU A 172 -9.17 -12.23 7.56
CA LEU A 172 -8.92 -13.06 8.74
C LEU A 172 -9.02 -12.19 9.99
N ASP A 173 -10.25 -12.00 10.50
CA ASP A 173 -10.47 -11.29 11.77
C ASP A 173 -10.35 -12.26 12.96
N THR A 174 -9.14 -12.36 13.53
CA THR A 174 -8.93 -13.09 14.79
C THR A 174 -9.23 -12.23 16.01
N ARG A 175 -9.55 -10.94 15.86
CA ARG A 175 -9.88 -10.03 16.99
C ARG A 175 -11.29 -10.30 17.51
N HIS A 176 -12.18 -10.78 16.64
CA HIS A 176 -13.55 -11.16 16.99
C HIS A 176 -13.94 -12.54 16.43
N PRO A 177 -13.36 -13.64 16.95
CA PRO A 177 -13.70 -14.98 16.48
C PRO A 177 -15.16 -15.30 16.82
N GLY A 178 -16.02 -15.28 15.80
CA GLY A 178 -17.44 -15.60 15.93
C GLY A 178 -18.31 -14.48 16.50
N SER A 179 -17.88 -13.21 16.45
CA SER A 179 -18.81 -12.11 16.75
C SER A 179 -19.91 -12.08 15.70
N ASP A 180 -21.14 -12.02 16.17
CA ASP A 180 -22.26 -11.53 15.38
C ASP A 180 -21.81 -10.23 14.70
N LYS A 181 -21.92 -10.16 13.37
CA LYS A 181 -21.47 -9.01 12.57
C LYS A 181 -22.34 -7.76 12.79
N THR A 182 -23.16 -7.74 13.84
CA THR A 182 -24.00 -6.62 14.19
C THR A 182 -23.09 -5.47 14.63
N PRO A 183 -23.09 -4.33 13.91
CA PRO A 183 -22.39 -3.15 14.37
C PRO A 183 -22.90 -2.79 15.77
N ALA A 184 -22.03 -2.24 16.61
CA ALA A 184 -22.51 -1.55 17.81
C ALA A 184 -23.53 -0.47 17.36
N PHE A 185 -24.53 -0.19 18.19
CA PHE A 185 -25.58 0.76 17.85
C PHE A 185 -24.98 2.11 17.40
N GLY A 186 -25.16 2.48 16.14
CA GLY A 186 -24.65 3.74 15.58
C GLY A 186 -23.25 3.70 14.91
N VAL A 187 -22.69 2.52 14.62
CA VAL A 187 -21.54 2.38 13.71
C VAL A 187 -22.03 1.85 12.36
N ASP A 188 -21.51 2.40 11.25
CA ASP A 188 -21.75 1.85 9.92
C ASP A 188 -21.24 0.40 9.81
N ASP A 189 -21.83 -0.37 8.90
CA ASP A 189 -21.35 -1.73 8.62
C ASP A 189 -19.88 -1.71 8.19
N PRO A 190 -19.02 -2.61 8.72
CA PRO A 190 -17.62 -2.67 8.33
C PRO A 190 -17.47 -2.83 6.81
N THR A 191 -16.59 -2.04 6.21
CA THR A 191 -16.38 -2.04 4.75
C THR A 191 -15.02 -2.63 4.40
N TYR A 192 -14.96 -3.45 3.35
CA TYR A 192 -13.69 -3.96 2.86
C TYR A 192 -12.97 -2.89 2.04
N LYS A 193 -11.68 -2.69 2.31
CA LYS A 193 -10.83 -1.78 1.54
C LYS A 193 -10.17 -2.54 0.40
N THR A 194 -10.69 -2.32 -0.80
CA THR A 194 -10.28 -3.01 -2.05
C THR A 194 -8.93 -2.50 -2.57
N GLU A 195 -8.36 -3.21 -3.55
CA GLU A 195 -7.19 -2.71 -4.29
C GLU A 195 -7.37 -1.29 -4.83
N ALA A 196 -8.58 -0.94 -5.30
CA ALA A 196 -8.86 0.39 -5.83
C ALA A 196 -8.85 1.47 -4.75
N PHE A 197 -9.38 1.15 -3.57
CA PHE A 197 -9.32 2.05 -2.41
C PHE A 197 -7.85 2.29 -1.99
N VAL A 198 -7.06 1.22 -1.83
CA VAL A 198 -5.67 1.34 -1.41
C VAL A 198 -4.81 2.05 -2.46
N TYR A 199 -5.07 1.81 -3.76
CA TYR A 199 -4.46 2.57 -4.84
C TYR A 199 -4.74 4.08 -4.70
N GLY A 200 -6.00 4.45 -4.47
CA GLY A 200 -6.39 5.84 -4.24
C GLY A 200 -5.62 6.46 -3.08
N GLU A 201 -5.61 5.81 -1.93
CA GLU A 201 -4.89 6.28 -0.74
C GLU A 201 -3.36 6.36 -0.95
N CYS A 202 -2.75 5.45 -1.71
CA CYS A 202 -1.36 5.57 -2.13
C CYS A 202 -1.11 6.81 -3.01
N VAL A 203 -1.99 7.11 -3.97
CA VAL A 203 -1.88 8.31 -4.83
C VAL A 203 -1.99 9.58 -3.99
N ARG A 204 -2.90 9.61 -3.02
CA ARG A 204 -3.06 10.73 -2.07
C ARG A 204 -1.83 10.92 -1.21
N LEU A 205 -1.27 9.82 -0.68
CA LEU A 205 -0.04 9.84 0.10
C LEU A 205 1.13 10.37 -0.73
N ALA A 206 1.27 9.88 -1.97
CA ALA A 206 2.32 10.30 -2.88
C ALA A 206 2.23 11.79 -3.23
N ALA A 207 1.02 12.33 -3.44
CA ALA A 207 0.80 13.75 -3.68
C ALA A 207 1.20 14.61 -2.46
N GLN A 208 0.83 14.19 -1.25
CA GLN A 208 1.18 14.89 0.00
C GLN A 208 2.68 14.86 0.27
N LEU A 209 3.33 13.70 0.10
CA LEU A 209 4.78 13.58 0.21
C LEU A 209 5.48 14.44 -0.84
N LYS A 210 5.01 14.42 -2.09
CA LYS A 210 5.57 15.26 -3.17
C LYS A 210 5.52 16.75 -2.84
N ALA A 211 4.41 17.22 -2.27
CA ALA A 211 4.28 18.60 -1.82
C ALA A 211 5.31 18.96 -0.73
N ILE A 212 5.53 18.08 0.25
CA ILE A 212 6.55 18.30 1.29
C ILE A 212 7.96 18.35 0.68
N GLY A 213 8.26 17.45 -0.27
CA GLY A 213 9.53 17.48 -1.02
C GLY A 213 9.75 18.76 -1.83
N GLU A 214 8.68 19.52 -2.11
CA GLU A 214 8.69 20.81 -2.80
C GLU A 214 8.52 22.00 -1.84
N ASP A 215 8.66 21.77 -0.53
CA ASP A 215 8.47 22.78 0.52
C ASP A 215 7.05 23.42 0.53
N ARG A 216 6.04 22.61 0.22
CA ARG A 216 4.61 23.00 0.21
C ARG A 216 3.83 22.27 1.30
N ASP A 217 2.73 22.87 1.74
CA ASP A 217 1.79 22.25 2.67
C ASP A 217 1.17 20.99 2.04
N PRO A 218 1.28 19.79 2.66
CA PRO A 218 0.69 18.57 2.12
C PRO A 218 -0.83 18.68 1.91
N ARG A 219 -1.54 19.42 2.77
CA ARG A 219 -3.00 19.59 2.68
C ARG A 219 -3.44 20.33 1.42
N ALA A 220 -2.56 21.14 0.84
CA ALA A 220 -2.83 21.84 -0.41
C ALA A 220 -2.75 20.91 -1.62
N ALA A 221 -2.01 19.80 -1.53
CA ALA A 221 -1.98 18.76 -2.57
C ALA A 221 -3.14 17.78 -2.39
N ASP A 222 -3.39 17.35 -1.16
CA ASP A 222 -4.57 16.56 -0.81
C ASP A 222 -4.87 16.78 0.69
N PRO A 223 -6.10 17.18 1.07
CA PRO A 223 -6.44 17.43 2.48
C PRO A 223 -6.55 16.15 3.34
N GLY A 224 -6.37 14.97 2.74
CA GLY A 224 -6.61 13.67 3.34
C GLY A 224 -8.10 13.32 3.43
N PRO A 225 -8.45 12.09 3.82
CA PRO A 225 -9.81 11.78 4.25
C PRO A 225 -10.08 12.65 5.48
N THR A 226 -10.78 13.76 5.25
CA THR A 226 -10.97 14.80 6.24
C THR A 226 -11.66 14.17 7.45
N LEU A 227 -11.07 14.34 8.64
CA LEU A 227 -11.78 14.25 9.92
C LEU A 227 -13.13 14.95 9.77
N ILE A 228 -14.20 14.16 9.68
CA ILE A 228 -15.61 14.55 9.81
C ILE A 228 -16.04 15.69 8.86
N PRO A 229 -16.95 15.46 7.89
CA PRO A 229 -17.56 16.57 7.15
C PRO A 229 -18.17 17.58 8.14
N ALA A 230 -18.02 18.88 7.83
CA ALA A 230 -18.50 19.99 8.66
C ALA A 230 -20.00 19.93 9.01
N SER A 231 -20.76 19.02 8.39
CA SER A 231 -22.16 18.72 8.71
C SER A 231 -22.41 18.12 10.09
N ASN A 232 -21.39 17.69 10.84
CA ASN A 232 -21.55 17.14 12.19
C ASN A 232 -21.24 18.12 13.34
N LEU A 233 -21.00 19.41 13.04
CA LEU A 233 -20.90 20.45 14.08
C LEU A 233 -22.26 20.94 14.60
N GLU A 234 -23.37 20.55 13.99
CA GLU A 234 -24.71 20.98 14.43
C GLU A 234 -25.33 20.11 15.55
N TYR A 235 -24.72 18.98 15.95
CA TYR A 235 -25.26 18.16 17.04
C TYR A 235 -24.60 18.42 18.42
N ARG A 236 -23.95 19.56 18.60
CA ARG A 236 -23.51 20.03 19.92
C ARG A 236 -24.03 21.44 20.21
N ARG A 237 -25.34 21.53 20.43
CA ARG A 237 -25.97 22.49 21.36
C ARG A 237 -27.12 21.82 22.08
#